data_AF-A0A837KSL5-F1
#
_entry.id   AF-A0A837KSL5-F1
#
_cell.length_a   1.000
_cell.length_b   1.000
_cell.length_c   1.000
_cell.angle_alpha   90.00
_cell.angle_beta   90.00
_cell.angle_gamma   90.00
#
_symmetry.space_group_name_H-M   'P 1'
#
loop_
_entity.id
_entity.type
_entity.pdbx_description
1 polymer ?
#
loop_
_entity_poly.entity_id
_entity_poly.type
_entity_poly.pdbx_seq_one_letter_code
_entity_poly.pdbx_strand_id
1 'polypeptide(L)'
;MITVYVKLPHENAVVREIAGTDELQELVGGDYEVVEDDHLEGISLIVNEDARGVEANNFPITSDGFLDWVYGPCVFVKANGRSLTADDLSRIDQFLSAKG
;
A
#
# COMPACT_ATOMS: atom_id res chain seq x y z
N MET A 1 12.86 5.78 12.14
CA MET A 1 12.76 5.40 10.74
C MET A 1 12.06 4.06 10.65
N ILE A 2 10.99 4.00 9.84
CA ILE A 2 10.17 2.82 9.59
C ILE A 2 10.31 2.48 8.11
N THR A 3 10.57 1.22 7.81
CA THR A 3 10.63 0.73 6.42
C THR A 3 9.23 0.46 5.92
N VAL A 4 8.87 1.09 4.81
CA VAL A 4 7.59 0.93 4.09
C VAL A 4 7.83 0.57 2.63
N TYR A 5 6.80 0.10 1.94
CA TYR A 5 6.89 -0.23 0.52
C TYR A 5 5.88 0.60 -0.27
N VAL A 6 6.32 1.36 -1.25
CA VAL A 6 5.49 2.34 -1.96
C VAL A 6 5.26 1.87 -3.38
N LYS A 7 4.00 1.76 -3.80
CA LYS A 7 3.61 1.40 -5.16
C LYS A 7 2.87 2.57 -5.80
N LEU A 8 3.47 3.20 -6.81
CA LEU A 8 2.81 4.20 -7.64
C LEU A 8 2.09 3.53 -8.83
N PRO A 9 1.00 4.10 -9.36
CA PRO A 9 0.33 3.58 -10.55
C PRO A 9 1.30 3.37 -11.70
N HIS A 10 1.22 2.20 -12.35
CA HIS A 10 2.05 1.83 -13.51
C HIS A 10 3.59 1.84 -13.30
N GLU A 11 4.06 1.98 -12.05
CA GLU A 11 5.47 1.89 -11.70
C GLU A 11 5.74 0.66 -10.81
N ASN A 12 7.01 0.27 -10.70
CA ASN A 12 7.43 -0.76 -9.76
C ASN A 12 7.34 -0.25 -8.32
N ALA A 13 7.06 -1.14 -7.37
CA ALA A 13 7.10 -0.79 -5.96
C ALA A 13 8.55 -0.56 -5.49
N VAL A 14 8.73 0.41 -4.60
CA VAL A 14 10.04 0.84 -4.08
C VAL A 14 10.04 0.90 -2.56
N VAL A 15 11.14 0.45 -1.95
CA VAL A 15 11.34 0.53 -0.50
C VAL A 15 11.66 1.96 -0.12
N ARG A 16 11.00 2.46 0.93
CA ARG A 16 11.29 3.78 1.52
C ARG A 16 11.41 3.68 3.03
N GLU A 17 12.18 4.60 3.60
CA GLU A 17 12.23 4.83 5.03
C GLU A 17 11.50 6.13 5.34
N ILE A 18 10.62 6.09 6.34
CA ILE A 18 9.87 7.27 6.80
C ILE A 18 10.12 7.53 8.28
N ALA A 19 10.07 8.80 8.71
CA ALA A 19 10.25 9.14 10.13
C ALA A 19 9.00 8.86 10.98
N GLY A 20 7.81 8.95 10.39
CA GLY A 20 6.54 8.81 11.08
C GLY A 20 5.33 8.92 10.14
N THR A 21 4.14 9.05 10.74
CA THR A 21 2.86 9.00 10.02
C THR A 21 2.59 10.21 9.13
N ASP A 22 3.18 11.36 9.40
CA ASP A 22 2.97 12.58 8.61
C ASP A 22 3.48 12.39 7.17
N GLU A 23 4.57 11.66 7.00
CA GLU A 23 5.10 11.32 5.67
C GLU A 23 4.18 10.35 4.89
N LEU A 24 3.28 9.61 5.55
CA LEU A 24 2.31 8.77 4.84
C LEU A 24 1.33 9.62 4.04
N GLN A 25 0.84 10.73 4.61
CA GLN A 25 -0.06 11.66 3.92
C GLN A 25 0.62 12.28 2.70
N GLU A 26 1.89 12.65 2.83
CA GLU A 26 2.68 13.17 1.71
C GLU A 26 2.86 12.11 0.61
N LEU A 27 3.09 10.85 0.98
CA LEU A 27 3.27 9.76 0.02
C LEU A 27 1.99 9.41 -0.74
N VAL A 28 0.82 9.48 -0.09
CA VAL A 28 -0.48 9.22 -0.76
C VAL A 28 -1.16 10.49 -1.30
N GLY A 29 -0.55 11.66 -1.10
CA GLY A 29 -1.02 12.93 -1.64
C GLY A 29 -2.27 13.50 -0.97
N GLY A 30 -2.53 13.18 0.30
CA GLY A 30 -3.70 13.66 1.01
C GLY A 30 -4.00 12.93 2.32
N ASP A 31 -5.22 13.11 2.81
CA ASP A 31 -5.74 12.31 3.91
C ASP A 31 -5.77 10.83 3.50
N TYR A 32 -5.37 9.95 4.42
CA TYR A 32 -5.25 8.54 4.13
C TYR A 32 -6.27 7.71 4.92
N GLU A 33 -6.64 6.59 4.32
CA GLU A 33 -7.35 5.51 4.94
C GLU A 33 -6.46 4.27 5.04
N VAL A 34 -6.78 3.40 5.99
CA VAL A 34 -6.09 2.12 6.19
C VAL A 34 -7.01 1.02 5.69
N VAL A 35 -6.53 0.29 4.68
CA VAL A 35 -7.25 -0.81 4.04
C VAL A 35 -6.45 -2.09 4.24
N GLU A 36 -7.15 -3.23 4.27
CA GLU A 36 -6.55 -4.55 4.38
C GLU A 36 -6.91 -5.40 3.15
N ASP A 37 -5.99 -6.27 2.75
CA ASP A 37 -6.24 -7.30 1.73
C ASP A 37 -6.17 -8.69 2.37
N ASP A 38 -7.15 -9.54 2.04
CA ASP A 38 -7.31 -10.90 2.56
C ASP A 38 -6.06 -11.78 2.33
N HIS A 39 -5.20 -11.44 1.37
CA HIS A 39 -4.00 -12.19 1.00
C HIS A 39 -2.73 -11.66 1.68
N LEU A 40 -2.81 -10.52 2.38
CA LEU A 40 -1.67 -9.82 2.98
C LEU A 40 -1.80 -9.73 4.50
N GLU A 41 -1.99 -10.86 5.17
CA GLU A 41 -2.09 -10.90 6.63
C GLU A 41 -0.89 -10.22 7.32
N GLY A 42 -1.21 -9.27 8.22
CA GLY A 42 -0.26 -8.49 9.01
C GLY A 42 0.35 -7.28 8.29
N ILE A 43 -0.11 -6.97 7.08
CA ILE A 43 0.31 -5.83 6.26
C ILE A 43 -0.93 -5.01 5.92
N SER A 44 -0.88 -3.71 6.22
CA SER A 44 -1.95 -2.78 5.88
C SER A 44 -1.54 -1.92 4.69
N LEU A 45 -2.54 -1.51 3.91
CA LEU A 45 -2.40 -0.63 2.76
C LEU A 45 -2.88 0.76 3.17
N ILE A 46 -2.03 1.75 3.00
CA ILE A 46 -2.36 3.15 3.19
C ILE A 46 -2.67 3.74 1.81
N VAL A 47 -3.89 4.24 1.66
CA VAL A 47 -4.44 4.73 0.40
C VAL A 47 -5.13 6.07 0.61
N ASN A 48 -5.27 6.84 -0.45
CA ASN A 48 -6.09 8.05 -0.45
C ASN A 48 -7.40 7.76 -1.20
N GLU A 49 -8.51 7.64 -0.49
CA GLU A 49 -9.81 7.34 -1.10
C GLU A 49 -10.36 8.49 -1.95
N ASP A 50 -9.94 9.74 -1.70
CA ASP A 50 -10.29 10.88 -2.56
C ASP A 50 -9.66 10.77 -3.96
N ALA A 51 -8.62 9.93 -4.12
CA ALA A 51 -8.03 9.64 -5.42
C ALA A 51 -8.92 8.72 -6.29
N ARG A 52 -9.94 8.08 -5.70
CA ARG A 52 -10.84 7.15 -6.40
C ARG A 52 -11.62 7.86 -7.51
N GLY A 53 -11.40 7.44 -8.75
CA GLY A 53 -12.03 8.04 -9.93
C GLY A 53 -11.44 9.38 -10.37
N VAL A 54 -10.41 9.86 -9.68
CA VAL A 54 -9.64 11.07 -10.04
C VAL A 54 -8.27 10.69 -10.57
N GLU A 55 -7.57 9.81 -9.86
CA GLU A 55 -6.25 9.30 -10.24
C GLU A 55 -6.31 7.97 -11.02
N ALA A 56 -5.17 7.58 -11.58
CA ALA A 56 -5.03 6.30 -12.26
C ALA A 56 -5.24 5.12 -11.29
N ASN A 57 -5.83 4.04 -11.79
CA ASN A 57 -5.92 2.79 -11.05
C ASN A 57 -4.52 2.19 -10.88
N ASN A 58 -4.27 1.59 -9.71
CA ASN A 58 -2.97 1.03 -9.38
C ASN A 58 -2.97 -0.50 -9.49
N PHE A 59 -3.73 -1.17 -8.62
CA PHE A 59 -3.93 -2.63 -8.64
C PHE A 59 -5.22 -3.01 -7.91
N PRO A 60 -5.83 -4.17 -8.22
CA PRO A 60 -6.99 -4.67 -7.52
C PRO A 60 -6.60 -5.35 -6.19
N ILE A 61 -7.45 -5.18 -5.19
CA ILE A 61 -7.37 -5.82 -3.87
C ILE A 61 -8.62 -6.65 -3.59
N THR A 62 -8.55 -7.52 -2.61
CA THR A 62 -9.71 -8.25 -2.09
C THR A 62 -9.81 -8.00 -0.59
N SER A 63 -10.91 -7.37 -0.17
CA SER A 63 -11.16 -7.02 1.22
C SER A 63 -12.51 -7.60 1.64
N ASP A 64 -12.53 -8.39 2.70
CA ASP A 64 -13.73 -9.09 3.18
C ASP A 64 -14.40 -9.97 2.09
N GLY A 65 -13.59 -10.56 1.20
CA GLY A 65 -14.05 -11.37 0.08
C GLY A 65 -14.62 -10.58 -1.11
N PHE A 66 -14.57 -9.24 -1.09
CA PHE A 66 -15.03 -8.38 -2.18
C PHE A 66 -13.85 -7.80 -2.95
N LEU A 67 -13.97 -7.78 -4.29
CA LEU A 67 -12.98 -7.17 -5.18
C LEU A 67 -13.15 -5.65 -5.17
N ASP A 68 -12.05 -4.94 -4.92
CA ASP A 68 -11.97 -3.48 -5.03
C ASP A 68 -10.69 -3.05 -5.76
N TRP A 69 -10.56 -1.76 -6.06
CA TRP A 69 -9.41 -1.18 -6.74
C TRP A 69 -8.77 -0.09 -5.89
N VAL A 70 -7.45 -0.16 -5.77
CA VAL A 70 -6.64 0.94 -5.24
C VAL A 70 -6.38 1.94 -6.36
N TYR A 71 -6.60 3.22 -6.08
CA TYR A 71 -6.34 4.34 -6.98
C TYR A 71 -5.20 5.19 -6.42
N GLY A 72 -4.38 5.76 -7.31
CA GLY A 72 -3.24 6.58 -6.90
C GLY A 72 -2.14 5.79 -6.17
N PRO A 73 -1.24 6.48 -5.46
CA PRO A 73 -0.20 5.86 -4.65
C PRO A 73 -0.76 4.95 -3.55
N CYS A 74 -0.08 3.83 -3.31
CA CYS A 74 -0.33 2.96 -2.16
C CYS A 74 0.95 2.78 -1.36
N VAL A 75 0.85 2.86 -0.03
CA VAL A 75 1.96 2.55 0.88
C VAL A 75 1.62 1.33 1.71
N PHE A 76 2.40 0.27 1.56
CA PHE A 76 2.32 -0.91 2.42
C PHE A 76 3.08 -0.65 3.71
N VAL A 77 2.44 -0.93 4.84
CA VAL A 77 2.99 -0.80 6.19
C VAL A 77 2.73 -2.05 7.01
N LYS A 78 3.54 -2.30 8.03
CA LYS A 78 3.23 -3.36 8.99
C LYS A 78 2.04 -2.93 9.86
N ALA A 79 1.04 -3.79 10.01
CA ALA A 79 -0.17 -3.47 10.79
C ALA A 79 0.12 -3.14 12.26
N ASN A 80 1.23 -3.62 12.81
CA ASN A 80 1.66 -3.34 14.18
C ASN A 80 2.54 -2.08 14.32
N GLY A 81 2.70 -1.29 13.26
CA GLY A 81 3.49 -0.06 13.24
C GLY A 81 5.01 -0.23 13.22
N ARG A 82 5.52 -1.47 13.07
CA ARG A 82 6.96 -1.73 12.90
C ARG A 82 7.38 -1.60 11.45
N SER A 83 8.70 -1.61 11.21
CA SER A 83 9.25 -1.73 9.85
C SER A 83 8.85 -3.05 9.19
N LEU A 84 8.60 -3.00 7.89
CA LEU A 84 8.51 -4.20 7.06
C LEU A 84 9.84 -4.96 7.08
N THR A 85 9.76 -6.29 7.18
CA THR A 85 10.93 -7.17 7.06
C THR A 85 11.19 -7.53 5.60
N ALA A 86 12.34 -8.17 5.32
CA ALA A 86 12.62 -8.71 3.98
C ALA A 86 11.57 -9.74 3.54
N ASP A 87 11.04 -10.55 4.47
CA ASP A 87 9.98 -11.51 4.18
C ASP A 87 8.67 -10.80 3.81
N ASP A 88 8.35 -9.70 4.50
CA ASP A 88 7.17 -8.89 4.18
C ASP A 88 7.29 -8.27 2.78
N LEU A 89 8.45 -7.71 2.44
CA LEU A 89 8.71 -7.15 1.11
C LEU A 89 8.54 -8.23 0.03
N SER A 90 9.11 -9.42 0.23
CA SER A 90 8.97 -10.53 -0.72
C SER A 90 7.51 -10.99 -0.88
N ARG A 91 6.71 -11.00 0.20
CA ARG A 91 5.28 -11.29 0.14
C ARG A 91 4.51 -10.25 -0.65
N ILE A 92 4.81 -8.97 -0.44
CA ILE A 92 4.17 -7.88 -1.19
C ILE A 92 4.55 -7.95 -2.67
N ASP A 93 5.81 -8.24 -3.01
CA ASP A 93 6.24 -8.43 -4.40
C ASP A 93 5.51 -9.57 -5.09
N GLN A 94 5.37 -10.72 -4.41
CA GLN A 94 4.61 -11.86 -4.93
C GLN A 94 3.14 -11.51 -5.13
N PHE A 95 2.54 -10.82 -4.16
CA PHE A 95 1.17 -10.34 -4.26
C PHE A 95 0.99 -9.41 -5.46
N LEU A 96 1.82 -8.38 -5.61
CA LEU A 96 1.73 -7.41 -6.71
C LEU A 96 1.97 -8.07 -8.08
N SER A 97 2.91 -9.02 -8.15
CA SER A 97 3.20 -9.76 -9.39
C SER A 97 2.02 -10.62 -9.86
N ALA A 98 1.17 -11.08 -8.94
CA ALA A 98 -0.04 -11.84 -9.28
C ALA A 98 -1.20 -10.96 -9.78
N LYS A 99 -1.07 -9.62 -9.70
CA LYS A 99 -2.09 -8.64 -10.10
C LYS A 99 -1.74 -7.89 -11.39
N GLY A 100 -0.55 -8.12 -11.94
CA GLY A 100 -0.02 -7.50 -13.17
C GLY A 100 -0.28 -8.31 -14.44
#